data_AF-A0A6A3AZC7-F1
#
_entry.id   AF-A0A6A3AZC7-F1
#
_cell.length_a   1.000
_cell.length_b   1.000
_cell.length_c   1.000
_cell.angle_alpha   90.00
_cell.angle_beta   90.00
_cell.angle_gamma   90.00
#
_symmetry.space_group_name_H-M   'P 1'
#
loop_
_entity.id
_entity.type
_entity.pdbx_description
1 polymer ?
#
loop_
_entity_poly.entity_id
_entity_poly.type
_entity_poly.pdbx_seq_one_letter_code
_entity_poly.pdbx_strand_id
1 'polypeptide(L)'
;MNRDLVWHFMDVQTRLITPFCPHYAEFVWRELLKKDGFVVKDSIVLMRKLLNKQILGSKKPNKKGAPVTQLTEDKLERLRECASEKWQQALALHQLGCVLLERNEYGSAQYCIEAAIISEYKAVGWMYQKMSLYNDGKDKIADLDTATELDPILPFPYKYRVVSKVEEKQTTASIAEIDRIIGFKLAPDYPKILNEKRLNEKLWKVFSH
;
A
#
# COMPACT_ATOMS: atom_id res chain seq x y z
N MET A 1 -20.20 -32.15 -4.92
CA MET A 1 -20.52 -31.30 -3.75
C MET A 1 -19.39 -30.36 -3.32
N ASN A 2 -18.10 -30.64 -3.61
CA ASN A 2 -16.99 -29.77 -3.14
C ASN A 2 -16.41 -28.80 -4.19
N ARG A 3 -16.65 -29.01 -5.49
CA ARG A 3 -16.03 -28.19 -6.55
C ARG A 3 -16.52 -26.74 -6.48
N ASP A 4 -17.83 -26.52 -6.46
CA ASP A 4 -18.41 -25.17 -6.46
C ASP A 4 -18.10 -24.37 -5.20
N LEU A 5 -17.98 -25.05 -4.05
CA LEU A 5 -17.56 -24.43 -2.79
C LEU A 5 -16.11 -23.95 -2.84
N VAL A 6 -15.21 -24.76 -3.44
CA VAL A 6 -13.80 -24.38 -3.63
C VAL A 6 -13.68 -23.19 -4.59
N TRP A 7 -14.42 -23.20 -5.71
CA TRP A 7 -14.44 -22.07 -6.65
C TRP A 7 -14.99 -20.79 -6.01
N HIS A 8 -16.04 -20.91 -5.18
CA HIS A 8 -16.58 -19.77 -4.45
C HIS A 8 -15.61 -19.23 -3.40
N PHE A 9 -14.96 -20.11 -2.64
CA PHE A 9 -13.93 -19.72 -1.69
C PHE A 9 -12.78 -18.98 -2.39
N MET A 10 -12.29 -19.53 -3.50
CA MET A 10 -11.24 -18.89 -4.29
C MET A 10 -11.67 -17.50 -4.77
N ASP A 11 -12.86 -17.35 -5.35
CA ASP A 11 -13.38 -16.04 -5.80
C ASP A 11 -13.39 -14.99 -4.67
N VAL A 12 -13.92 -15.37 -3.50
CA VAL A 12 -13.99 -14.46 -2.35
C VAL A 12 -12.59 -14.10 -1.86
N GLN A 13 -11.70 -15.09 -1.70
CA GLN A 13 -10.33 -14.85 -1.24
C GLN A 13 -9.53 -14.01 -2.24
N THR A 14 -9.69 -14.23 -3.55
CA THR A 14 -9.03 -13.43 -4.58
C THR A 14 -9.46 -11.97 -4.48
N ARG A 15 -10.76 -11.69 -4.32
CA ARG A 15 -11.26 -10.32 -4.11
C ARG A 15 -10.77 -9.71 -2.80
N LEU A 16 -10.66 -10.50 -1.73
CA LEU A 16 -10.17 -10.05 -0.42
C LEU A 16 -8.65 -9.81 -0.40
N ILE A 17 -7.87 -10.58 -1.16
CA ILE A 17 -6.40 -10.46 -1.22
C ILE A 17 -5.92 -9.44 -2.26
N THR A 18 -6.79 -9.07 -3.22
CA THR A 18 -6.54 -8.04 -4.23
C THR A 18 -5.86 -6.77 -3.70
N PRO A 19 -6.23 -6.26 -2.50
CA PRO A 19 -5.58 -5.08 -1.93
C PRO A 19 -4.11 -5.28 -1.53
N PHE A 20 -3.75 -6.50 -1.15
CA PHE A 20 -2.42 -6.83 -0.61
C PHE A 20 -1.49 -7.34 -1.72
N CYS A 21 -2.06 -8.12 -2.65
CA CYS A 21 -1.33 -8.75 -3.75
C CYS A 21 -2.12 -8.60 -5.07
N PRO A 22 -2.27 -7.38 -5.62
CA PRO A 22 -3.10 -7.14 -6.79
C PRO A 22 -2.65 -7.94 -8.02
N HIS A 23 -1.34 -8.13 -8.20
CA HIS A 23 -0.80 -8.94 -9.30
C HIS A 23 -1.18 -10.42 -9.18
N TYR A 24 -1.03 -11.01 -7.98
CA TYR A 24 -1.45 -12.40 -7.72
C TYR A 24 -2.97 -12.55 -7.85
N ALA A 25 -3.73 -11.61 -7.31
CA ALA A 25 -5.18 -11.65 -7.39
C ALA A 25 -5.67 -11.55 -8.84
N GLU A 26 -5.06 -10.68 -9.65
CA GLU A 26 -5.40 -10.51 -11.06
C GLU A 26 -5.04 -11.78 -11.87
N PHE A 27 -3.89 -12.42 -11.57
CA PHE A 27 -3.53 -13.71 -12.15
C PHE A 27 -4.58 -14.78 -11.81
N VAL A 28 -4.94 -14.95 -10.54
CA VAL A 28 -5.94 -15.94 -10.12
C VAL A 28 -7.31 -15.64 -10.77
N TRP A 29 -7.68 -14.36 -10.86
CA TRP A 29 -8.93 -13.92 -11.47
C TRP A 29 -9.05 -14.26 -12.95
N ARG A 30 -8.02 -13.96 -13.73
CA ARG A 30 -8.01 -14.18 -15.18
C ARG A 30 -7.69 -15.62 -15.53
N GLU A 31 -6.66 -16.20 -14.92
CA GLU A 31 -6.12 -17.47 -15.38
C GLU A 31 -6.78 -18.68 -14.75
N LEU A 32 -7.13 -18.61 -13.47
CA LEU A 32 -7.77 -19.73 -12.77
C LEU A 32 -9.28 -19.61 -12.81
N LEU A 33 -9.83 -18.46 -12.41
CA LEU A 33 -11.28 -18.24 -12.35
C LEU A 33 -11.91 -17.92 -13.71
N LYS A 34 -11.09 -17.62 -14.73
CA LYS A 34 -11.52 -17.29 -16.11
C LYS A 34 -12.62 -16.22 -16.14
N LYS A 35 -12.45 -15.18 -15.30
CA LYS A 35 -13.40 -14.07 -15.21
C LYS A 35 -12.96 -12.89 -16.07
N ASP A 36 -13.93 -12.26 -16.69
CA ASP A 36 -13.73 -11.03 -17.45
C ASP A 36 -13.51 -9.82 -16.52
N GLY A 37 -12.90 -8.76 -17.06
CA GLY A 37 -12.63 -7.53 -16.31
C GLY A 37 -11.40 -7.59 -15.40
N PHE A 38 -11.36 -6.68 -14.42
CA PHE A 38 -10.23 -6.55 -13.47
C PHE A 38 -10.72 -6.85 -12.06
N VAL A 39 -9.99 -7.67 -11.32
CA VAL A 39 -10.40 -8.10 -9.97
C VAL A 39 -10.50 -6.93 -9.01
N VAL A 40 -9.72 -5.87 -9.25
CA VAL A 40 -9.77 -4.61 -8.51
C VAL A 40 -11.16 -3.99 -8.53
N LYS A 41 -11.84 -3.93 -9.68
CA LYS A 41 -13.20 -3.36 -9.75
C LYS A 41 -14.19 -4.19 -8.92
N ASP A 42 -14.01 -5.49 -8.98
CA ASP A 42 -14.85 -6.47 -8.32
C ASP A 42 -14.62 -6.55 -6.80
N SER A 43 -13.38 -6.32 -6.33
CA SER A 43 -13.04 -6.22 -4.91
C SER A 43 -13.65 -4.96 -4.30
N ILE A 44 -13.63 -3.83 -5.02
CA ILE A 44 -14.24 -2.56 -4.60
C ILE A 44 -15.74 -2.73 -4.34
N VAL A 45 -16.45 -3.37 -5.27
CA VAL A 45 -17.89 -3.64 -5.13
C VAL A 45 -18.18 -4.55 -3.94
N LEU A 46 -17.36 -5.58 -3.71
CA LEU A 46 -17.51 -6.47 -2.55
C LEU A 46 -17.27 -5.71 -1.24
N MET A 47 -16.22 -4.91 -1.16
CA MET A 47 -15.87 -4.13 0.03
C MET A 47 -16.94 -3.08 0.35
N ARG A 48 -17.49 -2.38 -0.64
CA ARG A 48 -18.63 -1.47 -0.47
C ARG A 48 -19.86 -2.20 0.09
N LYS A 49 -20.15 -3.44 -0.37
CA LYS A 49 -21.24 -4.26 0.16
C LYS A 49 -21.01 -4.69 1.60
N LEU A 50 -19.79 -5.07 1.96
CA LEU A 50 -19.43 -5.47 3.33
C LEU A 50 -19.53 -4.27 4.29
N LEU A 51 -19.03 -3.11 3.89
CA LEU A 51 -19.14 -1.88 4.67
C LEU A 51 -20.60 -1.49 4.89
N ASN A 52 -21.43 -1.48 3.84
CA ASN A 52 -22.85 -1.17 3.97
C ASN A 52 -23.57 -2.12 4.94
N LYS A 53 -23.19 -3.41 4.97
CA LYS A 53 -23.71 -4.37 5.95
C LYS A 53 -23.24 -4.08 7.37
N GLN A 54 -22.00 -3.63 7.56
CA GLN A 54 -21.46 -3.22 8.86
C GLN A 54 -22.12 -1.94 9.38
N ILE A 55 -22.37 -0.97 8.50
CA ILE A 55 -22.99 0.32 8.85
C ILE A 55 -24.50 0.18 9.14
N LEU A 56 -25.23 -0.63 8.36
CA LEU A 56 -26.69 -0.74 8.49
C LEU A 56 -27.16 -1.74 9.54
N GLY A 57 -26.25 -2.57 10.07
CA GLY A 57 -26.63 -3.77 10.80
C GLY A 57 -27.50 -4.71 9.94
N SER A 58 -27.79 -5.90 10.45
CA SER A 58 -28.52 -6.97 9.77
C SER A 58 -30.01 -6.66 9.52
N LYS A 59 -30.36 -5.61 8.76
CA LYS A 59 -31.73 -5.39 8.26
C LYS A 59 -31.75 -5.43 6.73
N LYS A 60 -32.61 -6.32 6.20
CA LYS A 60 -32.82 -6.57 4.77
C LYS A 60 -33.13 -5.27 4.00
N PRO A 61 -32.65 -5.13 2.75
CA PRO A 61 -32.95 -3.96 1.94
C PRO A 61 -34.41 -4.03 1.48
N ASN A 62 -35.21 -3.06 1.88
CA ASN A 62 -36.53 -2.85 1.29
C ASN A 62 -36.35 -2.13 -0.06
N LYS A 63 -36.94 -2.70 -1.12
CA LYS A 63 -36.86 -2.15 -2.48
C LYS A 63 -37.56 -0.79 -2.53
N LYS A 64 -36.83 0.26 -2.91
CA LYS A 64 -37.20 1.23 -3.95
C LYS A 64 -36.04 2.21 -4.16
N GLY A 65 -35.81 2.55 -5.43
CA GLY A 65 -34.61 3.20 -5.93
C GLY A 65 -34.27 4.51 -5.23
N ALA A 66 -33.02 4.56 -4.78
CA ALA A 66 -32.20 5.76 -4.79
C ALA A 66 -30.87 5.36 -5.46
N PRO A 67 -30.22 6.23 -6.24
CA PRO A 67 -28.89 5.93 -6.75
C PRO A 67 -28.00 5.64 -5.54
N VAL A 68 -27.34 4.48 -5.55
CA VAL A 68 -26.31 4.15 -4.55
C VAL A 68 -25.33 5.30 -4.60
N THR A 69 -25.39 6.14 -3.57
CA THR A 69 -24.73 7.43 -3.54
C THR A 69 -23.23 7.15 -3.63
N GLN A 70 -22.58 7.74 -4.63
CA GLN A 70 -21.12 7.70 -4.77
C GLN A 70 -20.51 7.99 -3.40
N LEU A 71 -19.71 7.06 -2.89
CA LEU A 71 -18.92 7.31 -1.68
C LEU A 71 -17.86 8.33 -2.10
N THR A 72 -18.14 9.62 -1.86
CA THR A 72 -17.25 10.71 -2.25
C THR A 72 -16.00 10.68 -1.39
N GLU A 73 -14.87 11.06 -1.98
CA GLU A 73 -13.57 11.22 -1.31
C GLU A 73 -13.70 11.95 0.03
N ASP A 74 -14.43 13.07 0.08
CA ASP A 74 -14.73 13.82 1.30
C ASP A 74 -15.32 12.98 2.43
N LYS A 75 -16.15 11.99 2.12
CA LYS A 75 -16.74 11.11 3.14
C LYS A 75 -15.72 10.10 3.66
N LEU A 76 -14.80 9.64 2.81
CA LEU A 76 -13.75 8.71 3.18
C LEU A 76 -12.63 9.39 3.96
N GLU A 77 -12.27 10.61 3.59
CA GLU A 77 -11.34 11.44 4.35
C GLU A 77 -11.87 11.74 5.75
N ARG A 78 -13.15 12.12 5.86
CA ARG A 78 -13.79 12.32 7.17
C ARG A 78 -13.89 11.04 7.99
N LEU A 79 -14.13 9.88 7.36
CA LEU A 79 -14.12 8.59 8.04
C LEU A 79 -12.73 8.25 8.58
N ARG A 80 -11.67 8.57 7.83
CA ARG A 80 -10.28 8.41 8.29
C ARG A 80 -10.00 9.28 9.52
N GLU A 81 -10.46 10.54 9.54
CA GLU A 81 -10.25 11.46 10.66
C GLU A 81 -11.04 11.06 11.92
N CYS A 82 -12.21 10.45 11.75
CA CYS A 82 -13.08 10.02 12.84
C CYS A 82 -12.82 8.57 13.32
N ALA A 83 -11.89 7.85 12.69
CA ALA A 83 -11.58 6.47 13.05
C ALA A 83 -10.86 6.40 14.41
N SER A 84 -11.39 5.62 15.34
CA SER A 84 -10.75 5.39 16.65
C SER A 84 -9.85 4.16 16.64
N GLU A 85 -10.10 3.21 15.75
CA GLU A 85 -9.35 1.96 15.65
C GLU A 85 -8.50 1.90 14.37
N LYS A 86 -7.32 1.29 14.45
CA LYS A 86 -6.38 1.14 13.32
C LYS A 86 -7.01 0.50 12.08
N TRP A 87 -7.85 -0.52 12.29
CA TRP A 87 -8.54 -1.22 11.20
C TRP A 87 -9.58 -0.35 10.49
N GLN A 88 -10.21 0.59 11.21
CA GLN A 88 -11.16 1.54 10.61
C GLN A 88 -10.42 2.53 9.72
N GLN A 89 -9.27 3.02 10.19
CA GLN A 89 -8.39 3.90 9.42
C GLN A 89 -7.84 3.20 8.19
N ALA A 90 -7.38 1.96 8.33
CA ALA A 90 -6.90 1.13 7.23
C ALA A 90 -8.00 0.86 6.19
N LEU A 91 -9.23 0.56 6.65
CA LEU A 91 -10.37 0.34 5.77
C LEU A 91 -10.74 1.61 5.00
N ALA A 92 -10.74 2.78 5.65
CA ALA A 92 -11.02 4.07 5.01
C ALA A 92 -9.97 4.41 3.94
N LEU A 93 -8.68 4.29 4.27
CA LEU A 93 -7.56 4.50 3.35
C LEU A 93 -7.62 3.55 2.15
N HIS A 94 -7.91 2.27 2.41
CA HIS A 94 -8.08 1.29 1.35
C HIS A 94 -9.23 1.65 0.39
N GLN A 95 -10.38 2.05 0.94
CA GLN A 95 -11.53 2.48 0.14
C GLN A 95 -11.24 3.75 -0.67
N LEU A 96 -10.45 4.67 -0.11
CA LEU A 96 -10.01 5.86 -0.82
C LEU A 96 -9.09 5.49 -1.99
N GLY A 97 -8.11 4.61 -1.76
CA GLY A 97 -7.23 4.12 -2.83
C GLY A 97 -7.99 3.45 -3.97
N CYS A 98 -9.02 2.67 -3.63
CA CYS A 98 -9.95 2.09 -4.59
C CYS A 98 -10.70 3.11 -5.45
N VAL A 99 -11.20 4.20 -4.84
CA VAL A 99 -11.88 5.28 -5.56
C VAL A 99 -10.91 6.02 -6.49
N LEU A 100 -9.69 6.26 -6.03
CA LEU A 100 -8.63 6.90 -6.83
C LEU A 100 -8.21 6.04 -8.04
N LEU A 101 -8.21 4.70 -7.91
CA LEU A 101 -8.01 3.79 -9.04
C LEU A 101 -9.13 3.92 -10.09
N GLU A 102 -10.39 4.04 -9.67
CA GLU A 102 -11.50 4.28 -10.60
C GLU A 102 -11.35 5.61 -11.37
N ARG A 103 -10.59 6.57 -10.82
CA ARG A 103 -10.28 7.88 -11.42
C ARG A 103 -8.97 7.93 -12.20
N ASN A 104 -8.24 6.81 -12.29
CA ASN A 104 -6.90 6.71 -12.90
C ASN A 104 -5.81 7.53 -12.17
N GLU A 105 -6.01 7.85 -10.89
CA GLU A 105 -5.03 8.53 -10.05
C GLU A 105 -4.12 7.50 -9.36
N TYR A 106 -3.29 6.84 -10.16
CA TYR A 106 -2.55 5.64 -9.72
C TYR A 106 -1.57 5.91 -8.57
N GLY A 107 -0.88 7.06 -8.55
CA GLY A 107 0.07 7.41 -7.49
C GLY A 107 -0.60 7.57 -6.13
N SER A 108 -1.62 8.43 -6.07
CA SER A 108 -2.43 8.68 -4.87
C SER A 108 -3.16 7.42 -4.41
N ALA A 109 -3.63 6.61 -5.36
CA ALA A 109 -4.24 5.32 -5.04
C ALA A 109 -3.28 4.37 -4.34
N GLN A 110 -2.06 4.24 -4.88
CA GLN A 110 -1.07 3.33 -4.36
C GLN A 110 -0.56 3.78 -2.98
N TYR A 111 -0.39 5.09 -2.79
CA TYR A 111 -0.13 5.68 -1.48
C TYR A 111 -1.19 5.31 -0.44
N CYS A 112 -2.47 5.45 -0.78
CA CYS A 112 -3.57 5.13 0.15
C CYS A 112 -3.61 3.65 0.52
N ILE A 113 -3.33 2.76 -0.43
CA ILE A 113 -3.27 1.31 -0.19
C ILE A 113 -2.08 0.96 0.71
N GLU A 114 -0.91 1.54 0.46
CA GLU A 114 0.27 1.32 1.29
C GLU A 114 0.13 1.87 2.70
N ALA A 115 -0.48 3.05 2.86
CA ALA A 115 -0.81 3.62 4.16
C ALA A 115 -1.75 2.70 4.96
N ALA A 116 -2.73 2.07 4.30
CA ALA A 116 -3.60 1.09 4.95
C ALA A 116 -2.83 -0.12 5.47
N ILE A 117 -1.84 -0.62 4.72
CA ILE A 117 -1.00 -1.76 5.13
C ILE A 117 -0.11 -1.36 6.31
N ILE A 118 0.51 -0.17 6.28
CA ILE A 118 1.34 0.35 7.38
C ILE A 118 0.55 0.50 8.69
N SER A 119 -0.74 0.82 8.61
CA SER A 119 -1.61 0.94 9.78
C SER A 119 -1.84 -0.40 10.50
N GLU A 120 -1.99 -1.48 9.73
CA GLU A 120 -2.32 -2.81 10.27
C GLU A 120 -1.10 -3.65 10.66
N TYR A 121 0.00 -3.49 9.93
CA TYR A 121 1.19 -4.34 10.06
C TYR A 121 2.37 -3.59 10.67
N LYS A 122 3.31 -4.34 11.24
CA LYS A 122 4.58 -3.76 11.71
C LYS A 122 5.34 -3.20 10.51
N ALA A 123 5.44 -1.87 10.46
CA ALA A 123 6.11 -1.18 9.39
C ALA A 123 7.62 -1.48 9.37
N VAL A 124 8.19 -1.50 8.18
CA VAL A 124 9.62 -1.71 7.91
C VAL A 124 10.10 -0.70 6.88
N GLY A 125 11.39 -0.37 6.89
CA GLY A 125 11.91 0.80 6.17
C GLY A 125 11.59 0.85 4.67
N TRP A 126 11.54 -0.30 3.99
CA TRP A 126 11.22 -0.34 2.55
C TRP A 126 9.79 0.13 2.23
N MET A 127 8.85 0.00 3.17
CA MET A 127 7.47 0.46 2.99
C MET A 127 7.43 1.97 2.91
N TYR A 128 8.11 2.67 3.81
CA TYR A 128 8.24 4.13 3.75
C TYR A 128 9.10 4.61 2.58
N GLN A 129 10.14 3.84 2.20
CA GLN A 129 10.87 4.12 0.96
C GLN A 129 9.94 4.09 -0.26
N LYS A 130 9.01 3.13 -0.31
CA LYS A 130 8.03 3.03 -1.39
C LYS A 130 7.00 4.16 -1.34
N MET A 131 6.48 4.48 -0.16
CA MET A 131 5.57 5.62 0.08
C MET A 131 6.17 6.94 -0.44
N SER A 132 7.46 7.16 -0.20
CA SER A 132 8.17 8.35 -0.66
C SER A 132 8.11 8.54 -2.18
N LEU A 133 7.92 7.48 -2.98
CA LEU A 133 7.83 7.57 -4.44
C LEU A 133 6.52 8.21 -4.91
N TYR A 134 5.50 8.27 -4.06
CA TYR A 134 4.17 8.82 -4.38
C TYR A 134 3.97 10.23 -3.83
N ASN A 135 4.85 10.68 -2.93
CA ASN A 135 4.83 12.00 -2.35
C ASN A 135 5.84 12.91 -3.02
N ASP A 136 5.80 14.20 -2.68
CA ASP A 136 6.79 15.20 -3.11
C ASP A 136 7.16 16.14 -1.96
N GLY A 137 8.23 16.92 -2.17
CA GLY A 137 8.69 17.92 -1.21
C GLY A 137 8.90 17.36 0.20
N LYS A 138 8.26 18.00 1.21
CA LYS A 138 8.45 17.66 2.63
C LYS A 138 7.91 16.29 3.00
N ASP A 139 6.80 15.87 2.41
CA ASP A 139 6.17 14.58 2.73
C ASP A 139 7.06 13.42 2.26
N LYS A 140 7.68 13.57 1.09
CA LYS A 140 8.71 12.62 0.61
C LYS A 140 9.89 12.54 1.58
N ILE A 141 10.39 13.68 2.06
CA ILE A 141 11.51 13.69 3.02
C ILE A 141 11.12 13.01 4.34
N ALA A 142 9.91 13.26 4.85
CA ALA A 142 9.41 12.61 6.06
C ALA A 142 9.35 11.08 5.92
N ASP A 143 8.83 10.58 4.80
CA ASP A 143 8.82 9.14 4.51
C ASP A 143 10.25 8.58 4.43
N LEU A 144 11.18 9.28 3.79
CA LEU A 144 12.58 8.86 3.71
C LEU A 144 13.27 8.83 5.07
N ASP A 145 12.95 9.77 5.95
CA ASP A 145 13.46 9.83 7.32
C ASP A 145 12.98 8.62 8.13
N THR A 146 11.68 8.35 8.12
CA THR A 146 11.11 7.14 8.75
C THR A 146 11.70 5.86 8.13
N ALA A 147 11.95 5.83 6.82
CA ALA A 147 12.59 4.70 6.16
C ALA A 147 13.98 4.40 6.73
N THR A 148 14.80 5.44 6.96
CA THR A 148 16.15 5.27 7.52
C THR A 148 16.18 5.06 9.03
N GLU A 149 15.17 5.51 9.77
CA GLU A 149 15.01 5.16 11.18
C GLU A 149 14.74 3.67 11.35
N LEU A 150 13.90 3.10 10.47
CA LEU A 150 13.57 1.67 10.49
C LEU A 150 14.66 0.80 9.85
N ASP A 151 15.35 1.30 8.82
CA ASP A 151 16.35 0.55 8.07
C ASP A 151 17.48 1.48 7.56
N PRO A 152 18.51 1.74 8.38
CA PRO A 152 19.60 2.68 8.05
C PRO A 152 20.47 2.26 6.86
N ILE A 153 20.37 1.01 6.39
CA ILE A 153 21.18 0.53 5.27
C ILE A 153 20.49 0.73 3.91
N LEU A 154 19.27 1.29 3.87
CA LEU A 154 18.59 1.59 2.62
C LEU A 154 19.35 2.67 1.84
N PRO A 155 19.82 2.40 0.61
CA PRO A 155 20.64 3.36 -0.11
C PRO A 155 19.81 4.49 -0.76
N PHE A 156 18.54 4.24 -1.10
CA PHE A 156 17.71 5.21 -1.82
C PHE A 156 17.43 6.49 -1.03
N PRO A 157 17.00 6.44 0.26
CA PRO A 157 16.73 7.65 1.04
C PRO A 157 17.89 8.64 1.08
N TYR A 158 19.10 8.17 1.38
CA TYR A 158 20.26 9.04 1.44
C TYR A 158 20.62 9.63 0.07
N LYS A 159 20.56 8.84 -1.01
CA LYS A 159 20.81 9.32 -2.39
C LYS A 159 19.85 10.44 -2.77
N TYR A 160 18.56 10.29 -2.46
CA TYR A 160 17.57 11.31 -2.75
C TYR A 160 17.85 12.61 -1.96
N ARG A 161 18.09 12.51 -0.65
CA ARG A 161 18.42 13.69 0.18
C ARG A 161 19.67 14.41 -0.29
N VAL A 162 20.70 13.70 -0.76
CA VAL A 162 21.91 14.28 -1.35
C VAL A 162 21.54 15.16 -2.55
N VAL A 163 20.78 14.62 -3.51
CA VAL A 163 20.35 15.37 -4.70
C VAL A 163 19.52 16.59 -4.31
N SER A 164 18.54 16.41 -3.43
CA SER A 164 17.68 17.51 -2.93
C SER A 164 18.50 18.62 -2.27
N LYS A 165 19.49 18.29 -1.43
CA LYS A 165 20.35 19.27 -0.75
C LYS A 165 21.30 19.99 -1.71
N VAL A 166 21.78 19.31 -2.75
CA VAL A 166 22.60 19.94 -3.81
C VAL A 166 21.78 20.96 -4.59
N GLU A 167 20.54 20.62 -4.94
CA GLU A 167 19.61 21.55 -5.61
C GLU A 167 19.32 22.79 -4.74
N GLU A 168 19.22 22.60 -3.42
CA GLU A 168 19.07 23.67 -2.43
C GLU A 168 20.38 24.43 -2.10
N LYS A 169 21.50 24.13 -2.78
CA LYS A 169 22.84 24.70 -2.53
C LYS A 169 23.38 24.47 -1.12
N GLN A 170 22.89 23.44 -0.43
CA GLN A 170 23.34 23.03 0.91
C GLN A 170 24.48 22.01 0.82
N THR A 171 25.61 22.41 0.23
CA THR A 171 26.74 21.52 -0.07
C THR A 171 27.26 20.78 1.18
N THR A 172 27.41 21.47 2.31
CA THR A 172 27.89 20.86 3.56
C THR A 172 26.94 19.80 4.09
N ALA A 173 25.63 20.05 4.04
CA ALA A 173 24.62 19.09 4.49
C ALA A 173 24.51 17.87 3.54
N SER A 174 24.82 18.07 2.26
CA SER A 174 24.90 16.99 1.28
C SER A 174 26.11 16.08 1.54
N ILE A 175 27.29 16.66 1.81
CA ILE A 175 28.51 15.89 2.13
C ILE A 175 28.28 15.04 3.38
N ALA A 176 27.71 15.62 4.44
CA ALA A 176 27.39 14.88 5.66
C ALA A 176 26.42 13.70 5.40
N GLU A 177 25.52 13.81 4.42
CA GLU A 177 24.62 12.72 4.05
C GLU A 177 25.36 11.60 3.31
N ILE A 178 26.31 11.94 2.44
CA ILE A 178 27.18 10.98 1.75
C ILE A 178 28.04 10.20 2.76
N ASP A 179 28.61 10.91 3.74
CA ASP A 179 29.46 10.30 4.77
C ASP A 179 28.70 9.25 5.58
N ARG A 180 27.40 9.47 5.87
CA ARG A 180 26.53 8.48 6.52
C ARG A 180 26.44 7.19 5.70
N ILE A 181 26.18 7.29 4.39
CA ILE A 181 26.07 6.10 3.51
C ILE A 181 27.39 5.34 3.47
N ILE A 182 28.50 6.05 3.31
CA ILE A 182 29.83 5.46 3.21
C ILE A 182 30.18 4.74 4.51
N GLY A 183 29.87 5.35 5.66
CA GLY A 183 30.06 4.73 6.97
C GLY A 183 29.41 3.35 7.10
N PHE A 184 28.19 3.17 6.58
CA PHE A 184 27.52 1.86 6.60
C PHE A 184 28.19 0.84 5.67
N LYS A 185 28.66 1.26 4.50
CA LYS A 185 29.35 0.35 3.54
C LYS A 185 30.72 -0.12 4.03
N LEU A 186 31.38 0.68 4.86
CA LEU A 186 32.69 0.37 5.43
C LEU A 186 32.60 -0.41 6.75
N ALA A 187 31.41 -0.58 7.31
CA ALA A 187 31.22 -1.30 8.57
C ALA A 187 31.56 -2.80 8.40
N PRO A 188 32.38 -3.40 9.29
CA PRO A 188 32.81 -4.80 9.17
C PRO A 188 31.65 -5.81 9.22
N ASP A 189 30.50 -5.44 9.80
CA ASP A 189 29.30 -6.27 9.86
C ASP A 189 28.33 -6.08 8.66
N TYR A 190 28.64 -5.17 7.72
CA TYR A 190 27.84 -4.96 6.51
C TYR A 190 27.52 -6.25 5.73
N PRO A 191 28.46 -7.20 5.53
CA PRO A 191 28.16 -8.47 4.85
C PRO A 191 27.19 -9.37 5.62
N LYS A 192 27.16 -9.30 6.96
CA LYS A 192 26.22 -10.07 7.79
C LYS A 192 24.81 -9.50 7.71
N ILE A 193 24.68 -8.17 7.72
CA ILE A 193 23.41 -7.45 7.60
C ILE A 193 22.79 -7.69 6.20
N LEU A 194 23.62 -7.78 5.15
CA LEU A 194 23.15 -8.09 3.79
C LEU A 194 22.62 -9.53 3.64
N ASN A 195 23.16 -10.49 4.41
CA ASN A 195 22.74 -11.90 4.34
C ASN A 195 21.31 -12.13 4.85
N GLU A 196 20.82 -11.34 5.81
CA GLU A 196 19.41 -11.37 6.23
C GLU A 196 18.45 -10.84 5.14
N LYS A 197 18.91 -9.89 4.29
CA LYS A 197 18.13 -9.37 3.16
C LYS A 197 18.10 -10.29 1.94
N ARG A 198 19.04 -11.23 1.79
CA ARG A 198 19.01 -12.23 0.69
C ARG A 198 17.79 -13.16 0.77
N LEU A 199 17.19 -13.31 1.96
CA LEU A 199 15.89 -13.95 2.15
C LEU A 199 14.74 -13.13 1.52
N ASN A 200 14.82 -11.80 1.60
CA ASN A 200 13.83 -10.88 1.03
C ASN A 200 14.01 -10.64 -0.48
N GLU A 201 15.22 -10.73 -1.04
CA GLU A 201 15.41 -10.73 -2.51
C GLU A 201 14.80 -11.96 -3.19
N LYS A 202 14.80 -13.13 -2.52
CA LYS A 202 14.07 -14.31 -2.99
C LYS A 202 12.56 -14.06 -3.03
N LEU A 203 12.02 -13.32 -2.05
CA LEU A 203 10.63 -12.89 -2.06
C LEU A 203 10.38 -11.86 -3.18
N TRP A 204 11.30 -10.92 -3.42
CA TRP A 204 11.17 -9.91 -4.48
C TRP A 204 11.16 -10.53 -5.90
N LYS A 205 11.93 -11.59 -6.13
CA LYS A 205 11.86 -12.38 -7.39
C LYS A 205 10.54 -13.11 -7.60
N VAL A 206 9.80 -13.44 -6.53
CA VAL A 206 8.45 -14.01 -6.64
C VAL A 206 7.42 -12.96 -7.02
N PHE A 207 7.66 -11.67 -6.73
CA PHE A 207 6.75 -10.56 -7.02
C PHE A 207 7.08 -9.77 -8.30
N SER A 208 8.12 -10.16 -9.06
CA SER A 208 8.59 -9.43 -10.24
C SER A 208 8.44 -10.20 -11.57
N HIS A 209 7.45 -11.09 -11.69
CA HIS A 209 6.95 -11.61 -12.96
C HIS A 209 5.47 -11.26 -13.13
#